data_AF-A0A6P1YSI4-F1
#
_entry.id   AF-A0A6P1YSI4-F1
#
_cell.length_a   1.000
_cell.length_b   1.000
_cell.length_c   1.000
_cell.angle_alpha   90.00
_cell.angle_beta   90.00
_cell.angle_gamma   90.00
#
_symmetry.space_group_name_H-M   'P 1'
#
loop_
_entity.id
_entity.type
_entity.pdbx_description
1 polymer ?
#
loop_
_entity_poly.entity_id
_entity_poly.type
_entity_poly.pdbx_seq_one_letter_code
_entity_poly.pdbx_strand_id
1 'polypeptide(L)'
;MSKAAGEPALEEEMLFLACTRPAVFAGAPMETLPVNSAIGLLTGFILLDNFIVGVAITASLHMVCREIVKRDPNRFRLIGAWLFTSLRCLNRDYWGGSSVTPLQTIRHYDERDYGL
;
A
#
# COMPACT_ATOMS: atom_id res chain seq x y z
N MET A 1 -21.37 -37.09 16.78
CA MET A 1 -20.09 -36.34 16.88
C MET A 1 -20.42 -34.92 17.29
N SER A 2 -19.98 -34.55 18.49
CA SER A 2 -20.41 -33.39 19.26
C SER A 2 -19.97 -32.07 18.62
N LYS A 3 -20.91 -31.13 18.45
CA LYS A 3 -20.64 -29.74 18.06
C LYS A 3 -19.91 -29.09 19.24
N ALA A 4 -18.65 -28.69 19.03
CA ALA A 4 -17.88 -27.98 20.05
C ALA A 4 -18.66 -26.74 20.50
N ALA A 5 -18.93 -26.67 21.79
CA ALA A 5 -19.61 -25.58 22.44
C ALA A 5 -18.64 -24.41 22.62
N GLY A 6 -19.05 -23.20 22.21
CA GLY A 6 -18.51 -21.95 22.74
C GLY A 6 -17.55 -21.14 21.88
N GLU A 7 -17.76 -21.02 20.56
CA GLU A 7 -17.19 -19.85 19.86
C GLU A 7 -18.06 -18.63 20.19
N PRO A 8 -17.51 -17.57 20.83
CA PRO A 8 -18.27 -16.36 21.06
C PRO A 8 -18.69 -15.79 19.70
N ALA A 9 -19.98 -15.48 19.57
CA ALA A 9 -20.47 -14.78 18.39
C ALA A 9 -19.66 -13.49 18.25
N LEU A 10 -19.01 -13.29 17.09
CA LEU A 10 -18.23 -12.09 16.83
C LEU A 10 -19.17 -10.88 16.90
N GLU A 11 -18.92 -9.97 17.84
CA GLU A 11 -19.63 -8.70 17.88
C GLU A 11 -19.19 -7.86 16.66
N GLU A 12 -20.09 -7.73 15.69
CA GLU A 12 -19.90 -6.87 14.54
C GLU A 12 -20.17 -5.41 14.95
N GLU A 13 -19.11 -4.69 15.30
CA GLU A 13 -19.20 -3.24 15.49
C GLU A 13 -19.23 -2.51 14.13
N MET A 14 -20.04 -1.45 14.05
CA MET A 14 -20.12 -0.62 12.85
C MET A 14 -18.81 0.16 12.67
N LEU A 15 -17.94 -0.33 11.80
CA LEU A 15 -16.69 0.35 11.47
C LEU A 15 -16.97 1.56 10.55
N PHE A 16 -16.79 2.78 11.08
CA PHE A 16 -16.82 3.99 10.27
C PHE A 16 -15.59 4.05 9.36
N LEU A 17 -15.71 3.48 8.16
CA LEU A 17 -14.61 3.38 7.18
C LEU A 17 -14.00 4.76 6.82
N ALA A 18 -14.79 5.82 6.91
CA ALA A 18 -14.33 7.19 6.65
C ALA A 18 -13.30 7.68 7.68
N CYS A 19 -13.34 7.18 8.93
CA CYS A 19 -12.45 7.60 10.01
C CYS A 19 -11.08 6.93 9.95
N THR A 20 -10.94 5.83 9.21
CA THR A 20 -9.70 5.03 9.15
C THR A 20 -9.04 5.02 7.77
N ARG A 21 -9.74 5.46 6.72
CA ARG A 21 -9.14 5.60 5.39
C ARG A 21 -8.19 6.80 5.34
N PRO A 22 -7.05 6.68 4.63
CA PRO A 22 -6.16 7.80 4.40
C PRO A 22 -6.89 8.91 3.65
N ALA A 23 -6.48 10.16 3.84
CA ALA A 23 -7.01 11.28 3.07
C ALA A 23 -6.70 11.06 1.58
N VAL A 24 -7.73 11.18 0.73
CA VAL A 24 -7.63 10.96 -0.72
C VAL A 24 -7.94 12.26 -1.45
N PHE A 25 -7.11 12.62 -2.42
CA PHE A 25 -7.29 13.76 -3.31
C PHE A 25 -7.35 13.28 -4.76
N ALA A 26 -8.42 13.64 -5.48
CA ALA A 26 -8.65 13.26 -6.87
C ALA A 26 -8.44 11.75 -7.17
N GLY A 27 -8.80 10.89 -6.21
CA GLY A 27 -8.69 9.43 -6.34
C GLY A 27 -7.34 8.82 -5.99
N ALA A 28 -6.34 9.61 -5.55
CA ALA A 28 -5.07 9.09 -5.01
C ALA A 28 -4.86 9.55 -3.56
N PRO A 29 -4.18 8.76 -2.70
CA PRO A 29 -3.88 9.16 -1.33
C PRO A 29 -3.02 10.42 -1.28
N MET A 30 -3.22 11.24 -0.25
CA MET A 30 -2.42 12.45 -0.02
C MET A 30 -0.92 12.16 0.11
N GLU A 31 -0.55 10.94 0.51
CA GLU A 31 0.84 10.47 0.63
C GLU A 31 1.59 10.49 -0.72
N THR A 32 0.89 10.28 -1.84
CA THR A 32 1.53 10.21 -3.16
C THR A 32 1.73 11.58 -3.79
N LEU A 33 0.98 12.60 -3.35
CA LEU A 33 1.03 13.92 -3.96
C LEU A 33 2.41 14.60 -3.81
N PRO A 34 3.06 14.64 -2.63
CA PRO A 34 4.37 15.26 -2.49
C PRO A 34 5.44 14.58 -3.36
N VAL A 35 5.38 13.26 -3.49
CA VAL A 35 6.34 12.50 -4.29
C VAL A 35 6.15 12.79 -5.77
N ASN A 36 4.91 12.72 -6.26
CA ASN A 36 4.60 13.00 -7.67
C ASN A 36 4.93 14.45 -8.06
N SER A 37 4.58 15.42 -7.20
CA SER A 37 4.87 16.83 -7.47
C SER A 37 6.35 17.14 -7.39
N ALA A 38 7.09 16.52 -6.46
CA ALA A 38 8.55 16.65 -6.39
C ALA A 38 9.23 16.11 -7.66
N ILE A 39 8.80 14.95 -8.16
CA ILE A 39 9.32 14.38 -9.42
C ILE A 39 9.05 15.33 -10.57
N GLY A 40 7.80 15.78 -10.76
CA GLY A 40 7.46 16.69 -11.86
C GLY A 40 8.16 18.05 -11.78
N LEU A 41 8.35 18.59 -10.57
CA LEU A 41 9.11 19.81 -10.35
C LEU A 41 10.59 19.63 -10.70
N LEU A 42 11.21 18.55 -10.20
CA LEU A 42 12.62 18.25 -10.48
C LEU A 42 12.85 18.02 -11.98
N THR A 43 12.04 17.17 -12.62
CA THR A 43 12.25 16.83 -14.02
C THR A 43 11.83 17.93 -14.97
N GLY A 44 10.67 18.54 -14.76
CA GLY A 44 10.13 19.55 -15.67
C GLY A 44 10.76 20.92 -15.46
N PHE A 45 10.71 21.42 -14.23
CA PHE A 45 11.14 22.78 -13.94
C PHE A 45 12.65 22.90 -13.80
N ILE A 46 13.30 21.99 -13.04
CA ILE A 46 14.74 22.12 -12.76
C ILE A 46 15.60 21.57 -13.92
N LEU A 47 15.28 20.39 -14.45
CA LEU A 47 16.12 19.77 -15.49
C LEU A 47 15.79 20.24 -16.92
N LEU A 48 14.54 20.53 -17.22
CA LEU A 48 14.07 20.87 -18.58
C LEU A 48 13.68 22.34 -18.74
N ASP A 49 13.66 23.12 -17.65
CA ASP A 49 13.17 24.51 -17.60
C ASP A 49 11.81 24.70 -18.28
N ASN A 50 10.94 23.69 -18.15
CA ASN A 50 9.64 23.65 -18.81
C ASN A 50 8.54 23.21 -17.84
N PHE A 51 7.76 24.19 -17.40
CA PHE A 51 6.65 23.98 -16.48
C PHE A 51 5.57 23.05 -17.05
N ILE A 52 5.23 23.16 -18.33
CA ILE A 52 4.19 22.34 -18.97
C ILE A 52 4.58 20.87 -18.93
N VAL A 53 5.85 20.56 -19.20
CA VAL A 53 6.37 19.19 -19.11
C VAL A 53 6.30 18.68 -17.68
N GLY A 54 6.66 19.49 -16.68
CA GLY A 54 6.54 19.12 -15.26
C GLY A 54 5.12 18.78 -14.84
N VAL A 55 4.14 19.58 -15.30
CA VAL A 55 2.71 19.32 -15.05
C VAL A 55 2.25 18.03 -15.75
N ALA A 56 2.64 17.81 -16.99
CA ALA A 56 2.29 16.60 -17.74
C ALA A 56 2.84 15.32 -17.07
N ILE A 57 4.09 15.37 -16.58
CA ILE A 57 4.70 14.26 -15.82
C ILE A 57 3.95 14.02 -14.51
N THR A 58 3.66 15.09 -13.75
CA THR A 58 2.91 14.97 -12.49
C THR A 58 1.53 14.36 -12.71
N ALA A 59 0.80 14.81 -13.75
CA ALA A 59 -0.53 14.34 -14.07
C ALA A 59 -0.54 12.87 -14.50
N SER A 60 0.42 12.46 -15.34
CA SER A 60 0.53 11.06 -15.78
C SER A 60 0.87 10.12 -14.62
N LEU A 61 1.82 10.51 -13.74
CA LEU A 61 2.11 9.76 -12.51
C LEU A 61 0.88 9.68 -11.58
N HIS A 62 0.12 10.77 -11.44
CA HIS A 62 -1.10 10.77 -10.63
C HIS A 62 -2.15 9.80 -11.16
N MET A 63 -2.29 9.69 -12.48
CA MET A 63 -3.18 8.68 -13.08
C MET A 63 -2.74 7.25 -12.75
N VAL A 64 -1.44 6.96 -12.83
CA VAL A 64 -0.92 5.63 -12.43
C VAL A 64 -1.17 5.37 -10.94
N CYS A 65 -0.95 6.36 -10.07
CA CYS A 65 -1.23 6.20 -8.64
C CYS A 65 -2.71 5.92 -8.36
N ARG A 66 -3.61 6.59 -9.09
CA ARG A 66 -5.05 6.35 -9.01
C ARG A 66 -5.40 4.93 -9.40
N GLU A 67 -4.78 4.38 -10.46
CA GLU A 67 -5.01 3.00 -10.89
C GLU A 67 -4.58 1.97 -9.83
N ILE A 68 -3.42 2.18 -9.21
CA ILE A 68 -2.90 1.29 -8.14
C ILE A 68 -3.89 1.22 -6.97
N VAL A 69 -4.49 2.35 -6.60
CA VAL A 69 -5.33 2.48 -5.41
C VAL A 69 -6.77 2.04 -5.61
N LYS A 70 -7.20 1.76 -6.85
CA LYS A 70 -8.58 1.35 -7.16
C LYS A 70 -9.12 0.23 -6.28
N ARG A 71 -8.28 -0.73 -5.88
CA ARG A 71 -8.68 -1.90 -5.09
C ARG A 71 -8.45 -1.75 -3.59
N ASP A 72 -7.49 -0.92 -3.17
CA ASP A 72 -7.17 -0.70 -1.76
C ASP A 72 -6.55 0.70 -1.54
N PRO A 73 -7.20 1.60 -0.76
CA PRO A 73 -6.66 2.90 -0.41
C PRO A 73 -5.35 2.84 0.39
N ASN A 74 -5.07 1.76 1.11
CA ASN A 74 -3.88 1.59 1.92
C ASN A 74 -2.69 0.97 1.17
N ARG A 75 -2.80 0.73 -0.14
CA ARG A 75 -1.77 0.03 -0.91
C ARG A 75 -0.41 0.73 -0.90
N PHE A 76 -0.37 2.07 -0.90
CA PHE A 76 0.88 2.83 -0.82
C PHE A 76 1.57 2.71 0.54
N ARG A 77 0.80 2.62 1.63
CA ARG A 77 1.34 2.34 2.97
C ARG A 77 1.94 0.95 3.04
N LEU A 78 1.34 -0.04 2.39
CA LEU A 78 1.89 -1.39 2.28
C LEU A 78 3.20 -1.41 1.49
N ILE A 79 3.26 -0.70 0.35
CA ILE A 79 4.49 -0.55 -0.44
C ILE A 79 5.58 0.12 0.40
N GLY A 80 5.23 1.19 1.13
CA GLY A 80 6.16 1.87 2.04
C GLY A 80 6.65 0.96 3.16
N ALA A 81 5.75 0.24 3.83
CA ALA A 81 6.12 -0.72 4.87
C ALA A 81 7.06 -1.81 4.33
N TRP A 82 6.77 -2.34 3.15
CA TRP A 82 7.64 -3.30 2.46
C TRP A 82 9.01 -2.70 2.13
N LEU A 83 9.05 -1.46 1.63
CA LEU A 83 10.29 -0.74 1.33
C LEU A 83 11.15 -0.56 2.59
N PHE A 84 10.54 -0.20 3.72
CA PHE A 84 11.28 0.03 4.98
C PHE A 84 11.70 -1.27 5.69
N THR A 85 10.97 -2.37 5.48
CA THR A 85 11.24 -3.65 6.15
C THR A 85 12.01 -4.61 5.26
N SER A 86 11.38 -5.03 4.16
CA SER A 86 11.86 -6.12 3.32
C SER A 86 13.00 -5.72 2.41
N LEU A 87 13.03 -4.46 1.93
CA LEU A 87 14.10 -4.02 1.03
C LEU A 87 15.47 -3.95 1.71
N ARG A 88 15.50 -3.77 3.03
CA ARG A 88 16.73 -3.72 3.83
C ARG A 88 17.24 -5.12 4.22
N CYS A 89 16.42 -6.15 4.04
CA CYS A 89 16.77 -7.52 4.40
C CYS A 89 17.48 -8.23 3.24
N LEU A 90 18.80 -8.06 3.17
CA LEU A 90 19.64 -8.73 2.15
C LEU A 90 19.64 -10.26 2.29
N ASN A 91 19.53 -10.78 3.52
CA ASN A 91 19.52 -12.21 3.80
C ASN A 91 18.10 -12.81 3.84
N ARG A 92 17.12 -12.15 3.19
CA ARG A 92 15.72 -12.60 3.18
C ARG A 92 15.57 -14.02 2.66
N ASP A 93 16.37 -14.40 1.67
CA ASP A 93 16.33 -15.74 1.07
C ASP A 93 16.82 -16.84 2.02
N TYR A 94 17.77 -16.52 2.90
CA TYR A 94 18.27 -17.46 3.90
C TYR A 94 17.24 -17.70 5.02
N TRP A 95 16.53 -16.65 5.44
CA TRP A 95 15.57 -16.71 6.56
C TRP A 95 14.11 -16.94 6.11
N GLY A 96 13.81 -16.90 4.82
CA GLY A 96 12.44 -17.04 4.28
C GLY A 96 11.54 -15.83 4.56
N GLY A 97 12.09 -14.68 4.95
CA GLY A 97 11.32 -13.51 5.36
C GLY A 97 12.17 -12.31 5.78
N SER A 98 11.52 -11.18 6.05
CA SER A 98 12.17 -9.97 6.60
C SER A 98 12.51 -10.12 8.09
N SER A 99 12.05 -11.20 8.74
CA SER A 99 12.30 -11.49 10.16
C SER A 99 13.46 -12.46 10.32
N VAL A 100 14.33 -12.23 11.30
CA VAL A 100 15.43 -13.13 11.70
C VAL A 100 14.89 -14.15 12.70
N THR A 101 13.81 -14.84 12.34
CA THR A 101 13.28 -15.95 13.14
C THR A 101 13.69 -17.28 12.50
N PRO A 102 14.07 -18.29 13.31
CA PRO A 102 14.32 -19.64 12.81
C PRO A 102 13.04 -20.33 12.33
N LEU A 103 11.86 -19.77 12.61
CA LEU A 103 10.58 -20.27 12.14
C LEU A 103 10.27 -19.65 10.76
N GLN A 104 10.01 -20.48 9.76
CA GLN A 104 9.64 -20.00 8.43
C GLN A 104 8.32 -19.22 8.51
N THR A 105 8.33 -17.95 8.08
CA THR A 105 7.13 -17.13 7.95
C THR A 105 6.38 -17.49 6.68
N ILE A 106 5.89 -18.73 6.57
CA ILE A 106 5.04 -19.16 5.48
C ILE A 106 3.60 -18.88 5.91
N ARG A 107 2.95 -17.92 5.24
CA ARG A 107 1.51 -17.75 5.34
C ARG A 107 0.85 -18.54 4.20
N HIS A 108 0.03 -19.52 4.55
CA HIS A 108 -0.82 -20.20 3.60
C HIS A 108 -2.03 -19.30 3.33
N TYR A 109 -2.14 -18.80 2.09
CA TYR A 109 -3.33 -18.08 1.64
C TYR A 109 -4.42 -19.09 1.28
N ASP A 110 -5.63 -18.85 1.75
CA ASP A 110 -6.82 -19.63 1.41
C ASP A 110 -7.79 -18.79 0.56
N GLU A 111 -8.64 -19.43 -0.23
CA GLU A 111 -9.68 -18.78 -1.04
C GLU A 111 -10.59 -17.91 -0.16
N ARG A 112 -10.81 -18.36 1.08
CA ARG A 112 -11.54 -17.65 2.14
C ARG A 112 -10.95 -16.27 2.48
N ASP A 113 -9.65 -16.05 2.29
CA ASP A 113 -8.98 -14.77 2.59
C ASP A 113 -9.29 -13.69 1.55
N TYR A 114 -9.71 -14.08 0.35
CA TYR A 114 -9.95 -13.16 -0.77
C TYR A 114 -11.42 -12.74 -0.93
N GLY A 115 -12.32 -13.32 -0.12
CA GLY A 115 -13.75 -13.04 -0.19
C GLY A 115 -14.37 -13.42 -1.55
N LEU A 116 -13.81 -14.44 -2.21
CA LEU A 116 -14.29 -15.03 -3.47
C LEU A 116 -15.08 -16.31 -3.19
#